data_AF-R7HEP7-F1
#
_entry.id   AF-R7HEP7-F1
#
_cell.length_a   1.000
_cell.length_b   1.000
_cell.length_c   1.000
_cell.angle_alpha   90.00
_cell.angle_beta   90.00
_cell.angle_gamma   90.00
#
_symmetry.space_group_name_H-M   'P 1'
#
loop_
_entity.id
_entity.type
_entity.pdbx_description
1 polymer ?
#
loop_
_entity_poly.entity_id
_entity_poly.type
_entity_poly.pdbx_seq_one_letter_code
_entity_poly.pdbx_strand_id
1 'polypeptide(L)'
;MEKKKLLLTGTIILIILLLMIFISIKNKKKYDFENNQVTNNTQNEIPPKEDNFGKNDTFNISTESGSVDVLGYITIEKIENFDNEETFDYVFFNIVDTKSNDFKAFLEGLSGNTFGGNNKIGLGCTDNEKIYYFNSSDGKELESYELSKNSSKKILDSTEGNPIKLRLTRLEYNGGTSAPICYSHITNVEVISE
;
A
#
# COMPACT_ATOMS: atom_id res chain seq x y z
N MET A 1 52.34 25.89 18.41
CA MET A 1 50.94 26.19 18.04
C MET A 1 50.00 24.98 18.17
N GLU A 2 50.52 23.76 18.37
CA GLU A 2 49.73 22.51 18.33
C GLU A 2 48.99 22.18 19.63
N LYS A 3 49.56 22.47 20.81
CA LYS A 3 48.89 22.16 22.10
C LYS A 3 47.55 22.90 22.30
N LYS A 4 47.42 24.13 21.77
CA LYS A 4 46.17 24.90 21.82
C LYS A 4 45.10 24.30 20.88
N LYS A 5 45.48 23.73 19.74
CA LYS A 5 44.55 23.06 18.81
C LYS A 5 44.02 21.75 19.40
N LEU A 6 44.88 20.96 20.07
CA LEU A 6 44.49 19.70 20.71
C LEU A 6 43.48 19.92 21.85
N LEU A 7 43.68 20.98 22.65
CA LEU A 7 42.76 21.34 23.74
C LEU A 7 41.40 21.81 23.21
N LEU A 8 41.41 22.53 22.08
CA LEU A 8 40.19 23.04 21.43
C LEU A 8 39.38 21.92 20.78
N THR A 9 40.04 20.96 20.12
CA THR A 9 39.33 19.80 19.54
C THR A 9 38.76 18.88 20.61
N GLY A 10 39.48 18.68 21.72
CA GLY A 10 38.98 17.88 22.85
C GLY A 10 37.76 18.51 23.53
N THR A 11 37.73 19.83 23.69
CA THR A 11 36.57 20.54 24.28
C THR A 11 35.36 20.51 23.37
N ILE A 12 35.52 20.62 22.04
CA ILE A 12 34.41 20.53 21.08
C ILE A 12 33.76 19.14 21.11
N ILE A 13 34.56 18.06 21.15
CA ILE A 13 34.04 16.69 21.22
C ILE A 13 33.26 16.46 22.53
N LEU A 14 33.75 16.97 23.65
CA LEU A 14 33.06 16.87 24.95
C LEU A 14 31.69 17.58 24.94
N ILE A 15 31.61 18.75 24.30
CA ILE A 15 30.36 19.52 24.17
C ILE A 15 29.34 18.75 23.32
N ILE A 16 29.76 18.13 22.21
CA ILE A 16 28.88 17.34 21.35
C ILE A 16 28.34 16.12 22.11
N LEU A 17 29.19 15.43 22.89
CA LEU A 17 28.79 14.32 23.74
C LEU A 17 27.75 14.72 24.80
N LEU A 18 27.95 15.86 25.46
CA LEU A 18 26.99 16.40 26.44
C LEU A 18 25.66 16.77 25.79
N LEU A 19 25.66 17.33 24.58
CA LEU A 19 24.45 17.63 23.81
C LEU A 19 23.66 16.38 23.45
N MET A 20 24.34 15.30 23.01
CA MET A 20 23.68 14.03 22.70
C MET A 20 23.03 13.40 23.94
N ILE A 21 23.70 13.43 25.10
CA ILE A 21 23.13 12.97 26.37
C ILE A 21 21.89 13.79 26.74
N PHE A 22 21.94 15.12 26.57
CA PHE A 22 20.81 16.00 26.87
C PHE A 22 19.59 15.74 25.97
N ILE A 23 19.82 15.49 24.66
CA ILE A 23 18.77 15.11 23.71
C ILE A 23 18.15 13.75 24.09
N SER A 24 18.97 12.76 24.47
CA SER A 24 18.49 11.46 24.96
C SER A 24 17.64 11.59 26.23
N ILE A 25 18.04 12.42 27.20
CA ILE A 25 17.25 12.65 28.43
C ILE A 25 15.93 13.37 28.12
N LYS A 26 15.94 14.33 27.18
CA LYS A 26 14.72 15.07 26.77
C LYS A 26 13.74 14.15 26.03
N ASN A 27 14.24 13.25 25.19
CA ASN A 27 13.41 12.24 24.53
C ASN A 27 12.87 11.23 25.54
N LYS A 28 13.65 10.81 26.54
CA LYS A 28 13.16 9.91 27.60
C LYS A 28 12.03 10.53 28.42
N LYS A 29 12.09 11.83 28.73
CA LYS A 29 10.97 12.54 29.38
C LYS A 29 9.70 12.64 28.54
N LYS A 30 9.77 12.46 27.22
CA LYS A 30 8.58 12.40 26.35
C LYS A 30 7.91 11.01 26.38
N TYR A 31 8.61 9.97 26.86
CA TYR A 31 8.09 8.61 27.02
C TYR A 31 7.66 8.27 28.46
N ASP A 32 8.02 9.08 29.46
CA ASP A 32 7.67 8.84 30.88
C ASP A 32 6.60 9.81 31.43
N PHE A 33 5.75 10.39 30.58
CA PHE A 33 4.65 11.27 31.00
C PHE A 33 3.26 10.75 30.59
N GLU A 34 3.01 9.47 30.83
CA GLU A 34 1.67 8.91 31.00
C GLU A 34 1.70 7.92 32.18
N ASN A 35 1.88 8.45 33.38
CA ASN A 35 1.57 7.73 34.61
C ASN A 35 1.17 8.76 35.67
N ASN A 36 0.00 9.34 35.49
CA ASN A 36 -0.69 10.09 36.55
C ASN A 36 -2.17 9.71 36.54
N GLN A 37 -2.52 8.91 37.56
CA GLN A 37 -3.81 8.87 38.24
C GLN A 37 -5.07 8.93 37.36
N VAL A 38 -5.61 7.75 37.05
CA VAL A 38 -7.03 7.58 36.72
C VAL A 38 -7.84 7.81 38.00
N THR A 39 -8.36 9.04 38.15
CA THR A 39 -9.59 9.28 38.91
C THR A 39 -10.77 8.79 38.08
N ASN A 40 -11.53 7.85 38.62
CA ASN A 40 -12.79 7.36 38.07
C ASN A 40 -13.75 8.52 37.80
N ASN A 41 -13.85 8.93 36.54
CA ASN A 41 -15.04 9.58 36.00
C ASN A 41 -15.49 8.75 34.81
N THR A 42 -16.61 8.07 34.99
CA THR A 42 -17.33 7.31 33.96
C THR A 42 -17.78 8.27 32.86
N GLN A 43 -16.92 8.48 31.86
CA GLN A 43 -17.37 8.81 30.51
C GLN A 43 -17.34 7.50 29.72
N ASN A 44 -18.50 7.15 29.15
CA ASN A 44 -18.62 6.05 28.21
C ASN A 44 -17.72 6.33 27.00
N GLU A 45 -16.46 5.93 27.07
CA GLU A 45 -15.63 5.77 25.89
C GLU A 45 -16.31 4.71 25.03
N ILE A 46 -16.79 5.12 23.86
CA ILE A 46 -17.16 4.19 22.80
C ILE A 46 -15.91 3.34 22.57
N PRO A 47 -15.98 1.99 22.72
CA PRO A 47 -14.82 1.16 22.52
C PRO A 47 -14.21 1.47 21.16
N PRO A 48 -12.87 1.55 21.04
CA PRO A 48 -12.22 1.83 19.76
C PRO A 48 -12.80 0.86 18.72
N LYS A 49 -13.31 1.41 17.62
CA LYS A 49 -13.93 0.64 16.55
C LYS A 49 -12.89 -0.39 16.10
N GLU A 50 -13.21 -1.68 16.30
CA GLU A 50 -12.31 -2.79 15.99
C GLU A 50 -11.85 -2.66 14.53
N ASP A 51 -10.53 -2.56 14.30
CA ASP A 51 -9.97 -2.53 12.96
C ASP A 51 -10.14 -3.92 12.35
N ASN A 52 -11.16 -4.07 11.51
CA ASN A 52 -11.49 -5.33 10.84
C ASN A 52 -10.58 -5.61 9.63
N PHE A 53 -9.51 -4.83 9.43
CA PHE A 53 -8.57 -4.99 8.33
C PHE A 53 -7.97 -6.40 8.28
N GLY A 54 -8.25 -7.11 7.19
CA GLY A 54 -7.75 -8.47 6.94
C GLY A 54 -8.49 -9.57 7.72
N LYS A 55 -9.47 -9.23 8.55
CA LYS A 55 -10.22 -10.22 9.36
C LYS A 55 -11.12 -11.12 8.51
N ASN A 56 -11.54 -10.63 7.35
CA ASN A 56 -12.45 -11.31 6.43
C ASN A 56 -11.75 -11.70 5.11
N ASP A 57 -10.43 -11.77 5.10
CA ASP A 57 -9.68 -12.21 3.91
C ASP A 57 -10.03 -13.66 3.58
N THR A 58 -10.30 -13.92 2.30
CA THR A 58 -10.62 -15.25 1.77
C THR A 58 -9.66 -15.68 0.65
N PHE A 59 -8.67 -14.85 0.32
CA PHE A 59 -7.70 -15.13 -0.73
C PHE A 59 -6.92 -16.42 -0.43
N ASN A 60 -6.98 -17.37 -1.36
CA ASN A 60 -6.35 -18.68 -1.29
C ASN A 60 -5.35 -18.84 -2.43
N ILE A 61 -4.10 -19.12 -2.10
CA ILE A 61 -3.03 -19.25 -3.09
C ILE A 61 -3.22 -20.46 -4.01
N SER A 62 -3.86 -21.53 -3.53
CA SER A 62 -4.03 -22.78 -4.30
C SER A 62 -4.96 -22.60 -5.50
N THR A 63 -5.89 -21.65 -5.41
CA THR A 63 -6.82 -21.27 -6.49
C THR A 63 -6.54 -19.88 -7.04
N GLU A 64 -5.51 -19.21 -6.51
CA GLU A 64 -5.17 -17.79 -6.76
C GLU A 64 -6.41 -16.87 -6.74
N SER A 65 -7.35 -17.09 -5.82
CA SER A 65 -8.67 -16.44 -5.85
C SER A 65 -9.21 -16.15 -4.46
N GLY A 66 -10.18 -15.25 -4.37
CA GLY A 66 -10.80 -14.76 -3.14
C GLY A 66 -10.63 -13.25 -2.97
N SER A 67 -10.91 -12.77 -1.76
CA SER A 67 -10.83 -11.35 -1.40
C SER A 67 -9.73 -11.09 -0.38
N VAL A 68 -9.07 -9.94 -0.50
CA VAL A 68 -8.01 -9.52 0.41
C VAL A 68 -8.09 -8.02 0.69
N ASP A 69 -7.95 -7.64 1.95
CA ASP A 69 -7.74 -6.27 2.36
C ASP A 69 -6.26 -5.88 2.27
N VAL A 70 -5.99 -4.75 1.64
CA VAL A 70 -4.65 -4.22 1.42
C VAL A 70 -4.58 -2.74 1.78
N LEU A 71 -3.46 -2.31 2.35
CA LEU A 71 -3.11 -0.91 2.55
C LEU A 71 -2.03 -0.57 1.54
N GLY A 72 -2.16 0.56 0.85
CA GLY A 72 -1.18 0.92 -0.17
C GLY A 72 -1.44 2.26 -0.84
N TYR A 73 -0.68 2.54 -1.89
CA TYR A 73 -0.77 3.77 -2.66
C TYR A 73 -0.44 3.52 -4.12
N ILE A 74 -0.89 4.41 -5.01
CA ILE A 74 -0.65 4.23 -6.44
C ILE A 74 0.69 4.78 -6.91
N THR A 75 1.18 4.20 -8.00
CA THR A 75 2.15 4.78 -8.93
C THR A 75 1.61 4.64 -10.34
N ILE A 76 1.81 5.67 -11.17
CA ILE A 76 1.42 5.65 -12.58
C ILE A 76 2.66 5.43 -13.43
N GLU A 77 2.63 4.41 -14.27
CA GLU A 77 3.71 4.07 -15.21
C GLU A 77 3.16 4.11 -16.64
N LYS A 78 3.96 4.61 -17.59
CA LYS A 78 3.60 4.55 -19.01
C LYS A 78 3.92 3.16 -19.56
N ILE A 79 2.89 2.48 -20.06
CA ILE A 79 3.05 1.19 -20.74
C ILE A 79 2.74 1.39 -22.22
N GLU A 80 3.65 0.92 -23.07
CA GLU A 80 3.51 0.96 -24.51
C GLU A 80 2.77 -0.29 -25.01
N ASN A 81 1.85 -0.10 -25.93
CA ASN A 81 1.23 -1.18 -26.66
C ASN A 81 2.15 -1.61 -27.80
N PHE A 82 2.62 -2.85 -27.74
CA PHE A 82 3.54 -3.43 -28.72
C PHE A 82 2.98 -3.48 -30.16
N ASP A 83 1.65 -3.45 -30.32
CA ASP A 83 1.02 -3.57 -31.63
C ASP A 83 0.88 -2.23 -32.37
N ASN A 84 0.82 -1.11 -31.65
CA ASN A 84 0.50 0.19 -32.24
C ASN A 84 1.28 1.40 -31.69
N GLU A 85 2.28 1.18 -30.83
CA GLU A 85 3.14 2.21 -30.21
C GLU A 85 2.37 3.24 -29.35
N GLU A 86 1.07 3.01 -29.08
CA GLU A 86 0.30 3.87 -28.20
C GLU A 86 0.72 3.64 -26.75
N THR A 87 0.90 4.73 -26.00
CA THR A 87 1.25 4.67 -24.58
C THR A 87 0.04 4.92 -23.71
N PHE A 88 -0.11 4.14 -22.66
CA PHE A 88 -1.20 4.24 -21.69
C PHE A 88 -0.65 4.54 -20.30
N ASP A 89 -1.32 5.42 -19.56
CA ASP A 89 -1.02 5.68 -18.16
C ASP A 89 -1.64 4.55 -17.32
N TYR A 90 -0.78 3.64 -16.86
CA TYR A 90 -1.19 2.44 -16.14
C TYR A 90 -0.99 2.62 -14.63
N VAL A 91 -2.00 2.24 -13.86
CA VAL A 91 -2.08 2.42 -12.42
C VAL A 91 -1.63 1.13 -11.72
N PHE A 92 -0.47 1.19 -11.07
CA PHE A 92 -0.04 0.18 -10.11
C PHE A 92 -0.43 0.60 -8.70
N PHE A 93 -0.82 -0.36 -7.87
CA PHE A 93 -1.03 -0.18 -6.44
C PHE A 93 0.09 -0.88 -5.67
N ASN A 94 0.89 -0.09 -4.97
CA ASN A 94 1.99 -0.53 -4.13
C ASN A 94 1.45 -0.93 -2.76
N ILE A 95 1.58 -2.20 -2.43
CA ILE A 95 1.09 -2.82 -1.21
C ILE A 95 2.10 -2.54 -0.09
N VAL A 96 1.64 -1.80 0.92
CA VAL A 96 2.37 -1.49 2.14
C VAL A 96 2.10 -2.54 3.22
N ASP A 97 0.84 -2.96 3.37
CA ASP A 97 0.45 -3.98 4.35
C ASP A 97 -0.73 -4.83 3.85
N THR A 98 -0.71 -6.10 4.24
CA THR A 98 -1.81 -7.05 4.10
C THR A 98 -1.61 -8.18 5.11
N LYS A 99 -2.73 -8.71 5.62
CA LYS A 99 -2.70 -9.82 6.58
C LYS A 99 -2.72 -11.19 5.91
N SER A 100 -3.10 -11.27 4.63
CA SER A 100 -3.07 -12.51 3.86
C SER A 100 -1.65 -12.88 3.45
N ASN A 101 -1.13 -14.00 3.99
CA ASN A 101 0.14 -14.58 3.54
C ASN A 101 0.01 -15.20 2.14
N ASP A 102 -1.16 -15.76 1.82
CA ASP A 102 -1.45 -16.33 0.50
C ASP A 102 -1.40 -15.26 -0.59
N PHE A 103 -1.92 -14.05 -0.30
CA PHE A 103 -1.83 -12.95 -1.24
C PHE A 103 -0.38 -12.46 -1.41
N LYS A 104 0.44 -12.47 -0.35
CA LYS A 104 1.89 -12.16 -0.49
C LYS A 104 2.59 -13.16 -1.40
N ALA A 105 2.33 -14.45 -1.20
CA ALA A 105 2.89 -15.51 -2.06
C ALA A 105 2.43 -15.36 -3.52
N PHE A 106 1.17 -14.96 -3.75
CA PHE A 106 0.67 -14.63 -5.08
C PHE A 106 1.46 -13.47 -5.72
N LEU A 107 1.67 -12.37 -5.00
CA LEU A 107 2.45 -11.24 -5.51
C LEU A 107 3.92 -11.61 -5.80
N GLU A 108 4.54 -12.46 -4.99
CA GLU A 108 5.88 -12.99 -5.26
C GLU A 108 5.91 -13.84 -6.53
N GLY A 109 4.87 -14.67 -6.74
CA GLY A 109 4.70 -15.47 -7.95
C GLY A 109 4.54 -14.64 -9.23
N LEU A 110 4.10 -13.38 -9.12
CA LEU A 110 4.03 -12.42 -10.24
C LEU A 110 5.36 -11.74 -10.56
N SER A 111 6.47 -12.07 -9.89
CA SER A 111 7.76 -11.43 -10.17
C SER A 111 8.17 -11.59 -11.65
N GLY A 112 8.44 -10.47 -12.31
CA GLY A 112 8.73 -10.41 -13.75
C GLY A 112 7.50 -10.28 -14.66
N ASN A 113 6.29 -10.26 -14.10
CA ASN A 113 5.07 -9.95 -14.83
C ASN A 113 4.96 -8.43 -15.10
N THR A 114 4.41 -8.05 -16.26
CA THR A 114 4.20 -6.65 -16.62
C THR A 114 3.24 -5.93 -15.67
N PHE A 115 2.21 -6.60 -15.18
CA PHE A 115 1.08 -6.03 -14.45
C PHE A 115 1.07 -6.38 -12.95
N GLY A 116 2.19 -6.87 -12.40
CA GLY A 116 2.31 -7.16 -10.97
C GLY A 116 3.69 -7.68 -10.58
N GLY A 117 3.89 -7.86 -9.27
CA GLY A 117 5.15 -8.37 -8.71
C GLY A 117 5.77 -7.40 -7.70
N ASN A 118 6.72 -7.86 -6.88
CA ASN A 118 7.47 -7.01 -5.94
C ASN A 118 6.58 -6.11 -5.05
N ASN A 119 5.54 -6.67 -4.42
CA ASN A 119 4.58 -5.92 -3.60
C ASN A 119 3.78 -4.85 -4.37
N LYS A 120 3.67 -4.91 -5.69
CA LYS A 120 2.71 -4.11 -6.46
C LYS A 120 1.77 -5.00 -7.28
N ILE A 121 0.58 -4.48 -7.52
CA ILE A 121 -0.42 -5.11 -8.38
C ILE A 121 -1.04 -4.05 -9.29
N GLY A 122 -1.22 -4.39 -10.56
CA GLY A 122 -1.86 -3.52 -11.52
C GLY A 122 -3.37 -3.45 -11.32
N LEU A 123 -3.91 -2.24 -11.41
CA LEU A 123 -5.36 -1.97 -11.29
C LEU A 123 -6.01 -1.61 -12.63
N GLY A 124 -5.23 -1.41 -13.69
CA GLY A 124 -5.72 -0.99 -14.99
C GLY A 124 -5.08 0.30 -15.50
N CYS A 125 -5.66 0.85 -16.56
CA CYS A 125 -5.29 2.16 -17.09
C CYS A 125 -6.17 3.26 -16.52
N THR A 126 -5.72 4.50 -16.67
CA THR A 126 -6.53 5.67 -16.36
C THR A 126 -6.71 6.58 -17.57
N ASP A 127 -7.92 7.12 -17.70
CA ASP A 127 -8.23 8.26 -18.56
C ASP A 127 -9.15 9.20 -17.78
N ASN A 128 -8.86 10.50 -17.81
CA ASN A 128 -9.73 11.55 -17.27
C ASN A 128 -10.28 11.27 -15.84
N GLU A 129 -9.40 10.94 -14.89
CA GLU A 129 -9.72 10.64 -13.47
C GLU A 129 -10.48 9.32 -13.23
N LYS A 130 -10.63 8.46 -14.24
CA LYS A 130 -11.27 7.14 -14.11
C LYS A 130 -10.26 6.02 -14.30
N ILE A 131 -10.44 4.93 -13.57
CA ILE A 131 -9.68 3.70 -13.74
C ILE A 131 -10.55 2.68 -14.47
N TYR A 132 -10.02 2.11 -15.55
CA TYR A 132 -10.65 1.03 -16.30
C TYR A 132 -9.65 -0.10 -16.55
N TYR A 133 -10.15 -1.32 -16.63
CA TYR A 133 -9.30 -2.50 -16.83
C TYR A 133 -10.02 -3.62 -17.55
N PHE A 134 -9.22 -4.48 -18.16
CA PHE A 134 -9.70 -5.74 -18.70
C PHE A 134 -9.33 -6.89 -17.78
N ASN A 135 -10.20 -7.88 -17.68
CA ASN A 135 -9.93 -9.09 -16.91
C ASN A 135 -10.64 -10.29 -17.55
N SER A 136 -10.02 -11.46 -17.47
CA SER A 136 -10.47 -12.72 -18.06
C SER A 136 -10.67 -13.82 -17.00
N SER A 137 -11.39 -13.51 -15.93
CA SER A 137 -11.72 -14.48 -14.87
C SER A 137 -13.10 -15.10 -15.04
N ASP A 138 -13.35 -16.23 -14.35
CA ASP A 138 -14.69 -16.83 -14.20
C ASP A 138 -15.33 -17.41 -15.49
N GLY A 139 -14.53 -17.95 -16.41
CA GLY A 139 -15.04 -18.65 -17.61
C GLY A 139 -15.78 -17.74 -18.61
N LYS A 140 -15.67 -16.42 -18.43
CA LYS A 140 -16.12 -15.41 -19.39
C LYS A 140 -14.99 -15.10 -20.38
N GLU A 141 -15.38 -14.59 -21.54
CA GLU A 141 -14.42 -13.94 -22.44
C GLU A 141 -13.78 -12.72 -21.75
N LEU A 142 -12.81 -12.08 -22.39
CA LEU A 142 -12.18 -10.87 -21.88
C LEU A 142 -13.24 -9.77 -21.67
N GLU A 143 -13.47 -9.38 -20.42
CA GLU A 143 -14.45 -8.37 -20.03
C GLU A 143 -13.79 -7.03 -19.71
N SER A 144 -14.55 -5.94 -19.87
CA SER A 144 -14.12 -4.57 -19.53
C SER A 144 -14.84 -4.09 -18.27
N TYR A 145 -14.08 -3.52 -17.34
CA TYR A 145 -14.54 -3.03 -16.06
C TYR A 145 -14.13 -1.57 -15.88
N GLU A 146 -14.95 -0.81 -15.16
CA GLU A 146 -14.69 0.58 -14.82
C GLU A 146 -15.00 0.80 -13.34
N LEU A 147 -14.09 1.48 -12.63
CA LEU A 147 -14.34 1.92 -11.27
C LEU A 147 -15.17 3.20 -11.26
N SER A 148 -16.03 3.36 -10.25
CA SER A 148 -16.78 4.61 -10.09
C SER A 148 -15.84 5.82 -10.04
N LYS A 149 -16.31 7.00 -10.50
CA LYS A 149 -15.50 8.22 -10.47
C LYS A 149 -14.98 8.55 -9.07
N ASN A 150 -15.81 8.34 -8.04
CA ASN A 150 -15.42 8.61 -6.65
C ASN A 150 -14.33 7.63 -6.18
N SER A 151 -14.49 6.34 -6.46
CA SER A 151 -13.48 5.33 -6.13
C SER A 151 -12.17 5.59 -6.87
N SER A 152 -12.23 5.86 -8.17
CA SER A 152 -11.08 6.19 -9.00
C SER A 152 -10.32 7.38 -8.45
N LYS A 153 -11.04 8.47 -8.11
CA LYS A 153 -10.42 9.65 -7.52
C LYS A 153 -9.70 9.34 -6.20
N LYS A 154 -10.35 8.63 -5.27
CA LYS A 154 -9.72 8.26 -4.00
C LYS A 154 -8.45 7.43 -4.19
N ILE A 155 -8.46 6.52 -5.18
CA ILE A 155 -7.31 5.70 -5.54
C ILE A 155 -6.19 6.55 -6.15
N LEU A 156 -6.51 7.39 -7.13
CA LEU A 156 -5.55 8.25 -7.84
C LEU A 156 -4.94 9.34 -6.94
N ASP A 157 -5.66 9.80 -5.92
CA ASP A 157 -5.17 10.77 -4.94
C ASP A 157 -4.27 10.12 -3.85
N SER A 158 -4.13 8.78 -3.82
CA SER A 158 -3.32 8.08 -2.82
C SER A 158 -1.82 8.27 -3.06
N THR A 159 -1.06 8.40 -1.97
CA THR A 159 0.40 8.59 -2.02
C THR A 159 1.06 7.78 -0.91
N GLU A 160 2.37 7.60 -0.95
CA GLU A 160 3.10 6.89 0.11
C GLU A 160 2.86 7.49 1.51
N GLY A 161 2.75 8.83 1.61
CA GLY A 161 2.44 9.52 2.87
C GLY A 161 0.97 9.52 3.26
N ASN A 162 0.07 9.15 2.34
CA ASN A 162 -1.37 9.03 2.57
C ASN A 162 -1.92 7.79 1.85
N PRO A 163 -1.58 6.58 2.35
CA PRO A 163 -2.04 5.34 1.76
C PRO A 163 -3.52 5.12 2.06
N ILE A 164 -4.18 4.32 1.21
CA ILE A 164 -5.60 3.98 1.34
C ILE A 164 -5.78 2.48 1.53
N LYS A 165 -6.90 2.09 2.15
CA LYS A 165 -7.30 0.68 2.26
C LYS A 165 -8.21 0.29 1.11
N LEU A 166 -7.86 -0.78 0.42
CA LEU A 166 -8.67 -1.40 -0.62
C LEU A 166 -9.02 -2.83 -0.24
N ARG A 167 -10.18 -3.31 -0.69
CA ARG A 167 -10.47 -4.73 -0.83
C ARG A 167 -10.34 -5.10 -2.29
N LEU A 168 -9.43 -6.04 -2.57
CA LEU A 168 -9.21 -6.60 -3.89
C LEU A 168 -9.86 -7.98 -3.94
N THR A 169 -10.67 -8.23 -4.96
CA THR A 169 -11.25 -9.55 -5.20
C THR A 169 -10.77 -10.09 -6.54
N ARG A 170 -10.27 -11.31 -6.53
CA ARG A 170 -9.90 -12.07 -7.72
C ARG A 170 -10.77 -13.30 -7.81
N LEU A 171 -11.48 -13.48 -8.92
CA LEU A 171 -12.19 -14.73 -9.19
C LEU A 171 -11.21 -15.78 -9.74
N GLU A 172 -11.57 -17.05 -9.57
CA GLU A 172 -10.75 -18.17 -10.03
C GLU A 172 -10.52 -18.10 -11.55
N TYR A 173 -9.28 -18.39 -11.94
CA TYR A 173 -8.87 -18.36 -13.33
C TYR A 173 -9.22 -19.69 -14.01
N ASN A 174 -10.22 -19.65 -14.89
CA ASN A 174 -10.69 -20.84 -15.60
C ASN A 174 -10.10 -20.99 -17.02
N GLY A 175 -9.02 -20.26 -17.33
CA GLY A 175 -8.38 -20.20 -18.66
C GLY A 175 -8.64 -18.88 -19.39
N GLY A 176 -7.72 -18.46 -20.27
CA GLY A 176 -7.74 -17.14 -20.90
C GLY A 176 -6.57 -16.86 -21.85
N THR A 177 -6.80 -15.91 -22.76
CA THR A 177 -5.93 -15.43 -23.84
C THR A 177 -4.81 -14.51 -23.33
N SER A 178 -3.95 -14.03 -24.24
CA SER A 178 -2.93 -13.01 -23.94
C SER A 178 -3.53 -11.81 -23.21
N ALA A 179 -2.91 -11.38 -22.11
CA ALA A 179 -3.34 -10.22 -21.34
C ALA A 179 -3.22 -8.95 -22.21
N PRO A 180 -4.33 -8.23 -22.50
CA PRO A 180 -4.28 -7.00 -23.27
C PRO A 180 -3.57 -5.88 -22.51
N ILE A 181 -3.30 -4.77 -23.20
CA ILE A 181 -3.01 -3.49 -22.55
C ILE A 181 -4.15 -3.16 -21.55
N CYS A 182 -3.82 -2.54 -20.41
CA CYS A 182 -4.78 -2.24 -19.35
C CYS A 182 -5.38 -3.47 -18.63
N TYR A 183 -4.79 -4.66 -18.76
CA TYR A 183 -5.20 -5.85 -18.01
C TYR A 183 -5.01 -5.67 -16.50
N SER A 184 -5.88 -6.28 -15.69
CA SER A 184 -5.72 -6.41 -14.24
C SER A 184 -5.91 -7.87 -13.82
N HIS A 185 -5.09 -8.37 -12.89
CA HIS A 185 -5.31 -9.69 -12.28
C HIS A 185 -6.50 -9.70 -11.30
N ILE A 186 -6.97 -8.51 -10.90
CA ILE A 186 -8.03 -8.30 -9.93
C ILE A 186 -9.36 -8.06 -10.67
N THR A 187 -10.40 -8.76 -10.25
CA THR A 187 -11.74 -8.68 -10.86
C THR A 187 -12.57 -7.55 -10.27
N ASN A 188 -12.38 -7.21 -8.99
CA ASN A 188 -13.09 -6.12 -8.33
C ASN A 188 -12.20 -5.37 -7.34
N VAL A 189 -12.35 -4.05 -7.29
CA VAL A 189 -11.61 -3.14 -6.42
C VAL A 189 -12.60 -2.28 -5.64
N GLU A 190 -12.59 -2.43 -4.32
CA GLU A 190 -13.47 -1.68 -3.40
C GLU A 190 -12.62 -0.81 -2.46
N VAL A 191 -13.01 0.44 -2.24
CA VAL A 191 -12.38 1.33 -1.25
C VAL A 191 -13.08 1.12 0.10
N ILE A 192 -12.36 0.63 1.11
CA ILE A 192 -12.98 0.11 2.35
C ILE A 192 -12.74 0.93 3.62
N SER A 193 -11.99 2.04 3.56
CA SER A 193 -11.92 2.98 4.69
C SER A 193 -11.74 4.43 4.27
N GLU A 194 -12.41 5.32 5.03
CA GLU A 194 -12.09 6.74 5.25
C GLU A 194 -11.49 6.88 6.65
#